data_AF-A0A2D4IHB7-F1
#
_entry.id   AF-A0A2D4IHB7-F1
#
_cell.length_a   1.000
_cell.length_b   1.000
_cell.length_c   1.000
_cell.angle_alpha   90.00
_cell.angle_beta   90.00
_cell.angle_gamma   90.00
#
_symmetry.space_group_name_H-M   'P 1'
#
loop_
_entity.id
_entity.type
_entity.pdbx_description
1 polymer ?
#
loop_
_entity_poly.entity_id
_entity_poly.type
_entity_poly.pdbx_seq_one_letter_code
_entity_poly.pdbx_strand_id
1 'polypeptide(L)'
;MDEFILEKFAFSNALCLSVKLAIWETSLDNFVESIQSIPEMLKLRKKLKLSHADVMQKIGELFALRHHINLSSDLLITPDFYWDREHLEQLYDKMHRFLSIDRRVKVF
;
A
#
# COMPACT_ATOMS: atom_id res chain seq x y z
N MET A 1 17.97 -16.50 21.43
CA MET A 1 16.54 -16.19 21.51
C MET A 1 15.80 -17.50 21.29
N ASP A 2 14.68 -17.76 21.94
CA ASP A 2 13.90 -18.98 21.72
C ASP A 2 13.42 -19.04 20.26
N GLU A 3 13.63 -20.17 19.59
CA GLU A 3 13.30 -20.36 18.16
C GLU A 3 11.81 -20.06 17.91
N PHE A 4 10.96 -20.50 18.82
CA PHE A 4 9.52 -20.26 18.76
C PHE A 4 9.15 -18.76 18.81
N ILE A 5 9.95 -17.93 19.50
CA ILE A 5 9.74 -16.47 19.52
C ILE A 5 10.12 -15.86 18.17
N LEU A 6 11.19 -16.35 17.54
CA LEU A 6 11.63 -15.89 16.23
C LEU A 6 10.65 -16.28 15.11
N GLU A 7 10.06 -17.46 15.20
CA GLU A 7 8.96 -17.85 14.31
C GLU A 7 7.78 -16.88 14.47
N LYS A 8 7.29 -16.64 15.70
CA LYS A 8 6.21 -15.65 15.94
C LYS A 8 6.55 -14.27 15.40
N PHE A 9 7.82 -13.86 15.51
CA PHE A 9 8.29 -12.61 14.93
C PHE A 9 8.11 -12.61 13.40
N ALA A 10 8.49 -13.67 12.69
CA ALA A 10 8.33 -13.77 11.24
C ALA A 10 6.87 -13.60 10.79
N PHE A 11 5.93 -14.27 11.48
CA PHE A 11 4.50 -14.09 11.23
C PHE A 11 4.04 -12.65 11.51
N SER A 12 4.45 -12.09 12.65
CA SER A 12 4.05 -10.75 13.07
C SER A 12 4.60 -9.67 12.14
N ASN A 13 5.79 -9.88 11.58
CA ASN A 13 6.42 -8.96 10.65
C ASN A 13 5.63 -8.88 9.33
N ALA A 14 5.29 -10.02 8.72
CA ALA A 14 4.45 -10.06 7.53
C ALA A 14 3.05 -9.47 7.79
N LEU A 15 2.47 -9.73 8.97
CA LEU A 15 1.18 -9.15 9.36
C LEU A 15 1.25 -7.62 9.51
N CYS A 16 2.31 -7.10 10.13
CA CYS A 16 2.54 -5.66 10.25
C CYS A 16 2.57 -4.98 8.87
N LEU A 17 3.24 -5.60 7.90
CA LEU A 17 3.27 -5.13 6.51
C LEU A 17 1.86 -5.09 5.88
N SER A 18 1.06 -6.14 6.09
CA SER A 18 -0.33 -6.19 5.62
C SER A 18 -1.20 -5.07 6.19
N VAL A 19 -1.04 -4.76 7.48
CA VAL A 19 -1.79 -3.67 8.14
C VAL A 19 -1.36 -2.31 7.59
N LYS A 20 -0.06 -2.09 7.38
CA LYS A 20 0.44 -0.86 6.74
C LYS A 20 -0.12 -0.68 5.33
N LEU A 21 -0.14 -1.75 4.52
CA LEU A 21 -0.78 -1.72 3.21
C LEU A 21 -2.26 -1.34 3.31
N ALA A 22 -3.01 -1.90 4.26
CA ALA A 22 -4.42 -1.59 4.43
C ALA A 22 -4.69 -0.09 4.71
N ILE A 23 -3.78 0.57 5.43
CA ILE A 23 -3.87 2.02 5.68
C ILE A 23 -3.69 2.81 4.36
N TRP A 24 -2.74 2.40 3.51
CA TRP A 24 -2.55 3.04 2.21
C TRP A 24 -3.68 2.74 1.23
N GLU A 25 -4.18 1.51 1.21
CA GLU A 25 -5.37 1.12 0.42
C GLU A 25 -6.56 2.00 0.82
N THR A 26 -6.82 2.16 2.11
CA THR A 26 -7.89 3.06 2.61
C THR A 26 -7.66 4.51 2.18
N SER A 27 -6.42 4.98 2.21
CA SER A 27 -6.08 6.36 1.80
C SER A 27 -6.29 6.57 0.30
N LEU A 28 -5.96 5.56 -0.52
CA LEU A 28 -6.20 5.55 -1.95
C LEU A 28 -7.70 5.50 -2.27
N ASP A 29 -8.44 4.61 -1.60
CA ASP A 29 -9.90 4.49 -1.78
C ASP A 29 -10.62 5.81 -1.48
N ASN A 30 -10.26 6.46 -0.37
CA ASN A 30 -10.79 7.78 -0.02
C ASN A 30 -10.46 8.84 -1.09
N PHE A 31 -9.25 8.82 -1.65
CA PHE A 31 -8.88 9.73 -2.72
C PHE A 31 -9.70 9.47 -3.99
N VAL A 32 -9.82 8.20 -4.40
CA VAL A 32 -10.62 7.76 -5.56
C VAL A 32 -12.08 8.18 -5.40
N GLU A 33 -12.68 7.95 -4.25
CA GLU A 33 -14.05 8.37 -3.94
C GLU A 33 -14.21 9.89 -4.10
N SER A 34 -13.21 10.67 -3.63
CA SER A 34 -13.23 12.14 -3.74
C SER A 34 -13.21 12.67 -5.19
N ILE A 35 -12.72 11.88 -6.15
CA ILE A 35 -12.62 12.26 -7.57
C ILE A 35 -13.58 11.48 -8.48
N GLN A 36 -14.29 10.46 -7.97
CA GLN A 36 -15.09 9.52 -8.76
C GLN A 36 -16.15 10.20 -9.64
N SER A 37 -16.71 11.32 -9.17
CA SER A 37 -17.72 12.08 -9.92
C SER A 37 -17.16 12.83 -11.15
N ILE A 38 -15.85 13.12 -11.17
CA ILE A 38 -15.21 13.93 -12.21
C ILE A 38 -15.22 13.21 -13.56
N PRO A 39 -14.72 11.96 -13.71
CA PRO A 39 -14.77 11.23 -14.97
C PRO A 39 -16.19 11.06 -15.51
N GLU A 40 -17.18 10.78 -14.66
CA GLU A 40 -18.58 10.62 -15.09
C GLU A 40 -19.18 11.93 -15.62
N MET A 41 -18.90 13.05 -14.95
CA MET A 41 -19.33 14.37 -15.46
C MET A 41 -18.67 14.71 -16.80
N LEU A 42 -17.38 14.42 -16.95
CA LEU A 42 -16.64 14.60 -18.21
C LEU A 42 -17.25 13.78 -19.34
N LYS A 43 -17.52 12.49 -19.09
CA LYS A 43 -18.15 11.57 -20.06
C LYS A 43 -19.51 12.07 -20.52
N LEU A 44 -20.33 12.59 -19.59
CA LEU A 44 -21.65 13.15 -19.89
C LEU A 44 -21.59 14.55 -20.52
N ARG A 45 -20.40 15.10 -20.77
CA ARG A 45 -20.17 16.50 -21.21
C ARG A 45 -20.89 17.53 -20.35
N LYS A 46 -21.04 17.24 -19.05
CA LYS A 46 -21.65 18.15 -18.09
C LYS A 46 -20.65 19.22 -17.69
N LYS A 47 -21.14 20.42 -17.38
CA LYS A 47 -20.30 21.51 -16.89
C LYS A 47 -19.77 21.16 -15.50
N LEU A 48 -18.45 21.03 -15.37
CA LEU A 48 -17.77 20.87 -14.09
C LEU A 48 -17.73 22.19 -13.34
N LYS A 49 -18.04 22.16 -12.05
CA LYS A 49 -17.83 23.28 -11.12
C LYS A 49 -16.51 23.08 -10.38
N LEU A 50 -15.41 22.98 -11.13
CA LEU A 50 -14.05 22.91 -10.58
C LEU A 50 -13.22 24.04 -11.16
N SER A 51 -12.54 24.78 -10.28
CA SER A 51 -11.54 25.75 -10.67
C SER A 51 -10.22 25.06 -11.00
N HIS A 52 -9.32 25.79 -11.68
CA HIS A 52 -7.95 25.31 -11.90
C HIS A 52 -7.25 25.01 -10.56
N ALA A 53 -7.50 25.81 -9.52
CA ALA A 53 -6.93 25.59 -8.20
C ALA A 53 -7.39 24.27 -7.59
N ASP A 54 -8.68 23.92 -7.71
CA ASP A 54 -9.23 22.66 -7.20
C ASP A 54 -8.57 21.45 -7.89
N VAL A 55 -8.34 21.55 -9.21
CA VAL A 55 -7.64 20.51 -9.98
C VAL A 55 -6.20 20.37 -9.51
N MET A 56 -5.47 21.48 -9.34
CA MET A 56 -4.09 21.45 -8.87
C MET A 56 -3.98 20.88 -7.46
N GLN A 57 -4.94 21.17 -6.58
CA GLN A 57 -5.00 20.57 -5.26
C GLN A 57 -5.13 19.04 -5.34
N LYS A 58 -6.07 18.52 -6.15
CA LYS A 58 -6.24 17.07 -6.33
C LYS A 58 -5.01 16.39 -6.93
N ILE A 59 -4.33 17.06 -7.85
CA ILE A 59 -3.06 16.58 -8.40
C ILE A 59 -1.99 16.50 -7.30
N GLY A 60 -1.89 17.53 -6.44
CA GLY A 60 -0.97 17.55 -5.31
C GLY A 60 -1.24 16.43 -4.29
N GLU A 61 -2.51 16.22 -3.94
CA GLU A 61 -2.95 15.11 -3.08
C GLU A 61 -2.54 13.75 -3.65
N LEU A 62 -2.75 13.52 -4.95
CA LEU A 62 -2.33 12.28 -5.63
C LEU A 62 -0.81 12.07 -5.59
N PHE A 63 -0.03 13.12 -5.85
CA PHE A 63 1.44 13.03 -5.81
C PHE A 63 1.96 12.75 -4.40
N ALA A 64 1.37 13.36 -3.38
CA ALA A 64 1.71 13.09 -1.99
C ALA A 64 1.41 11.63 -1.61
N LEU A 65 0.23 11.12 -1.98
CA LEU A 65 -0.14 9.73 -1.75
C LEU A 65 0.85 8.75 -2.42
N ARG A 66 1.17 8.99 -3.70
CA ARG A 66 2.15 8.18 -4.43
C ARG A 66 3.54 8.23 -3.80
N HIS A 67 3.96 9.41 -3.32
CA HIS A 67 5.25 9.56 -2.65
C HIS A 67 5.32 8.74 -1.36
N HIS A 68 4.27 8.75 -0.52
CA HIS A 68 4.22 7.98 0.71
C HIS A 68 4.26 6.46 0.47
N ILE A 69 3.55 5.97 -0.56
CA ILE A 69 3.57 4.56 -0.93
C ILE A 69 4.97 4.16 -1.43
N ASN A 70 5.57 4.96 -2.31
CA ASN A 70 6.89 4.66 -2.88
C ASN A 70 8.00 4.68 -1.83
N LEU A 71 8.01 5.63 -0.89
CA LEU A 71 9.02 5.68 0.17
C LEU A 71 8.97 4.43 1.06
N SER A 72 7.77 3.86 1.22
CA SER A 72 7.57 2.69 2.05
C SER A 72 7.79 1.38 1.29
N SER A 73 8.07 1.43 -0.01
CA SER A 73 8.26 0.24 -0.85
C SER A 73 9.55 -0.53 -0.55
N ASP A 74 10.56 0.14 0.00
CA ASP A 74 11.76 -0.52 0.54
C ASP A 74 11.43 -1.50 1.68
N LEU A 75 10.26 -1.34 2.34
CA LEU A 75 9.77 -2.24 3.38
C LEU A 75 9.00 -3.46 2.82
N LEU A 76 8.80 -3.54 1.50
CA LEU A 76 8.09 -4.62 0.80
C LEU A 76 9.05 -5.68 0.24
N ILE A 77 10.35 -5.43 0.30
CA ILE A 77 11.38 -6.44 0.01
C ILE A 77 11.58 -7.29 1.26
N THR A 78 11.95 -8.56 1.09
CA THR A 78 12.34 -9.43 2.20
C THR A 78 13.35 -8.70 3.10
N PRO A 79 13.01 -8.46 4.39
CA PRO A 79 13.89 -7.71 5.28
C PRO A 79 15.24 -8.39 5.50
N ASP A 80 16.30 -7.59 5.60
CA ASP A 80 17.69 -8.05 5.80
C ASP A 80 17.87 -8.98 7.00
N PHE A 81 16.97 -8.87 7.98
CA PHE A 81 16.89 -9.76 9.13
C PHE A 81 16.85 -11.25 8.76
N TYR A 82 16.34 -11.59 7.58
CA TYR A 82 16.17 -12.97 7.12
C TYR A 82 17.34 -13.51 6.29
N TRP A 83 18.29 -12.69 5.86
CA TRP A 83 19.33 -13.10 4.88
C TRP A 83 20.20 -14.27 5.34
N ASP A 84 20.40 -14.46 6.64
CA ASP A 84 21.12 -15.58 7.24
C ASP A 84 20.20 -16.62 7.92
N ARG A 85 18.88 -16.53 7.70
CA ARG A 85 17.84 -17.28 8.44
C ARG A 85 16.80 -17.90 7.50
N GLU A 86 17.25 -18.82 6.65
CA GLU A 86 16.42 -19.45 5.61
C GLU A 86 15.08 -20.01 6.13
N HIS A 87 15.07 -20.67 7.31
CA HIS A 87 13.82 -21.17 7.90
C HIS A 87 12.81 -20.06 8.21
N LEU A 88 13.28 -18.94 8.77
CA LEU A 88 12.41 -17.81 9.11
C LEU A 88 11.97 -17.04 7.87
N GLU A 89 12.84 -16.94 6.86
CA GLU A 89 12.49 -16.38 5.55
C GLU A 89 11.33 -17.16 4.92
N GLN A 90 11.42 -18.48 4.91
CA GLN A 90 10.35 -19.34 4.37
C GLN A 90 9.02 -19.15 5.10
N LEU A 91 9.04 -18.93 6.42
CA LEU A 91 7.83 -18.63 7.20
C LEU A 91 7.27 -17.25 6.88
N TYR A 92 8.14 -16.24 6.81
CA TYR A 92 7.77 -14.88 6.41
C TYR A 92 7.13 -14.89 5.01
N ASP A 93 7.76 -15.53 4.03
CA ASP A 93 7.28 -15.64 2.65
C ASP A 93 5.95 -16.37 2.54
N LYS A 94 5.74 -17.44 3.32
CA LYS A 94 4.45 -18.13 3.38
C LYS A 94 3.36 -17.18 3.86
N MET A 95 3.63 -16.39 4.89
CA MET A 95 2.69 -15.39 5.38
C MET A 95 2.50 -14.22 4.40
N HIS A 96 3.57 -13.78 3.74
CA HIS A 96 3.53 -12.77 2.69
C HIS A 96 2.60 -13.16 1.54
N ARG A 97 2.73 -14.42 1.07
CA ARG A 97 1.84 -15.01 0.06
C ARG A 97 0.42 -15.18 0.58
N PHE A 98 0.24 -15.67 1.81
CA PHE A 98 -1.08 -15.83 2.42
C PHE A 98 -1.84 -14.50 2.50
N LEU A 99 -1.14 -13.42 2.87
CA LEU A 99 -1.70 -12.06 2.96
C LEU A 99 -1.76 -11.34 1.61
N SER A 100 -1.36 -12.01 0.52
CA SER A 100 -1.39 -11.50 -0.85
C SER A 100 -0.66 -10.16 -1.04
N ILE A 101 0.42 -9.93 -0.29
CA ILE A 101 1.14 -8.65 -0.25
C ILE A 101 1.60 -8.24 -1.66
N ASP A 102 2.28 -9.11 -2.40
CA ASP A 102 2.74 -8.84 -3.77
C ASP A 102 1.62 -8.42 -4.73
N ARG A 103 0.44 -9.00 -4.58
CA ARG A 103 -0.72 -8.66 -5.41
C ARG A 103 -1.29 -7.30 -5.05
N ARG A 104 -1.38 -7.00 -3.75
CA ARG A 104 -1.93 -5.75 -3.22
C ARG A 104 -1.05 -4.56 -3.59
N VAL A 105 0.26 -4.75 -3.59
CA VAL A 105 1.23 -3.71 -3.99
C VAL A 105 1.08 -3.30 -5.46
N LYS A 106 0.76 -4.24 -6.36
CA LYS A 106 0.60 -3.95 -7.80
C LYS A 106 -0.59 -3.06 -8.15
N VAL A 107 -1.48 -2.78 -7.20
CA VAL A 107 -2.63 -1.88 -7.40
C VAL A 107 -2.19 -0.41 -7.32
N PHE A 108 -1.02 -0.14 -6.73
CA PHE A 108 -0.41 1.19 -6.64
C PHE A 108 0.53 1.46 -7.82
#